data_AF-A0A972SX32-F1
#
_entry.id   AF-A0A972SX32-F1
#
_cell.length_a   1.000
_cell.length_b   1.000
_cell.length_c   1.000
_cell.angle_alpha   90.00
_cell.angle_beta   90.00
_cell.angle_gamma   90.00
#
_symmetry.space_group_name_H-M   'P 1'
#
loop_
_entity.id
_entity.type
_entity.pdbx_description
1 polymer ?
#
loop_
_entity_poly.entity_id
_entity_poly.type
_entity_poly.pdbx_seq_one_letter_code
_entity_poly.pdbx_strand_id
1 'polypeptide(L)'
;MTEKSFWSRLFDFSFSSFITLKIIPVQYGLWIAIGAIGALGMLATGGMRTMQFSWWLGNFLFSLIWAVVFFFLWVIGGRVWMETIIVFFRIAENTSALVRAGRGGQPESSEGAKDTLG
;
A
#
# COMPACT_ATOMS: atom_id res chain seq x y z
N MET A 1 20.47 -15.33 -16.82
CA MET A 1 19.74 -15.31 -15.53
C MET A 1 18.30 -14.97 -15.85
N THR A 2 17.37 -15.90 -15.63
CA THR A 2 15.93 -15.67 -15.87
C THR A 2 15.41 -14.72 -14.80
N GLU A 3 15.06 -13.49 -15.17
CA GLU A 3 14.37 -12.59 -14.25
C GLU A 3 13.07 -13.24 -13.77
N LYS A 4 12.89 -13.34 -12.45
CA LYS A 4 11.61 -13.80 -11.89
C LYS A 4 10.51 -12.82 -12.31
N SER A 5 9.49 -13.35 -12.99
CA SER A 5 8.29 -12.60 -13.40
C SER A 5 7.58 -11.98 -12.19
N PHE A 6 6.96 -10.80 -12.37
CA PHE A 6 6.25 -10.04 -11.33
C PHE A 6 5.26 -10.90 -10.54
N TRP A 7 4.55 -11.81 -11.21
CA TRP A 7 3.60 -12.74 -10.60
C TRP A 7 4.27 -13.77 -9.69
N SER A 8 5.42 -14.33 -10.10
CA SER A 8 6.19 -15.26 -9.27
C SER A 8 6.70 -14.61 -7.99
N ARG A 9 6.93 -13.30 -8.06
CA ARG A 9 7.36 -12.44 -6.96
C ARG A 9 6.21 -12.01 -6.03
N LEU A 10 5.02 -11.81 -6.59
CA LEU A 10 3.79 -11.50 -5.83
C LEU A 10 3.32 -12.69 -4.98
N PHE A 11 3.49 -13.92 -5.46
CA PHE A 11 3.18 -15.16 -4.74
C PHE A 11 4.40 -15.77 -4.02
N ASP A 12 5.48 -15.00 -3.83
CA ASP A 12 6.65 -15.47 -3.09
C ASP A 12 6.40 -15.36 -1.58
N PHE A 13 5.88 -16.44 -1.00
CA PHE A 13 5.59 -16.56 0.45
C PHE A 13 6.84 -16.47 1.34
N SER A 14 8.05 -16.48 0.77
CA SER A 14 9.30 -16.29 1.51
C SER A 14 9.58 -14.83 1.85
N PHE A 15 8.88 -13.86 1.24
CA PHE A 15 9.07 -12.41 1.46
C PHE A 15 10.54 -11.92 1.44
N SER A 16 11.46 -12.60 0.73
CA SER A 16 12.89 -12.26 0.83
C SER A 16 13.27 -10.93 0.16
N SER A 17 12.36 -10.33 -0.62
CA SER A 17 12.49 -8.96 -1.12
C SER A 17 11.20 -8.17 -0.91
N PHE A 18 11.34 -6.94 -0.42
CA PHE A 18 10.22 -6.01 -0.20
C PHE A 18 9.67 -5.49 -1.54
N ILE A 19 8.75 -6.24 -2.15
CA ILE A 19 8.08 -5.83 -3.41
C ILE A 19 6.89 -4.91 -3.15
N THR A 20 6.51 -4.74 -1.89
CA THR A 20 5.33 -4.00 -1.48
C THR A 20 5.28 -2.59 -2.06
N LEU A 21 6.40 -1.85 -2.12
CA LEU A 21 6.45 -0.51 -2.71
C LEU A 21 6.03 -0.48 -4.20
N LYS A 22 6.28 -1.55 -4.96
CA LYS A 22 5.87 -1.67 -6.37
C LYS A 22 4.40 -2.08 -6.53
N ILE A 23 3.84 -2.77 -5.53
CA ILE A 23 2.44 -3.23 -5.53
C ILE A 23 1.47 -2.15 -5.04
N ILE A 24 1.93 -1.20 -4.22
CA ILE A 24 1.08 -0.16 -3.62
C ILE A 24 0.18 0.59 -4.63
N PRO A 25 0.64 0.97 -5.84
CA PRO A 25 -0.25 1.59 -6.83
C PRO A 25 -1.41 0.69 -7.26
N VAL A 26 -1.14 -0.61 -7.47
CA VAL A 26 -2.15 -1.61 -7.82
C VAL A 26 -3.11 -1.83 -6.65
N GLN A 27 -2.57 -1.95 -5.44
CA GLN A 27 -3.37 -2.13 -4.22
C GLN A 27 -4.27 -0.91 -3.96
N TYR A 28 -3.80 0.30 -4.22
CA TYR A 28 -4.59 1.52 -4.09
C TYR A 28 -5.70 1.59 -5.15
N GLY A 29 -5.41 1.17 -6.39
CA GLY A 29 -6.44 1.01 -7.43
C GLY A 29 -7.53 0.03 -7.00
N LEU A 30 -7.16 -1.12 -6.43
CA LEU A 30 -8.11 -2.09 -5.89
C LEU A 30 -8.91 -1.51 -4.72
N TRP A 31 -8.27 -0.75 -3.82
CA TRP A 31 -8.93 -0.07 -2.72
C TRP A 31 -10.01 0.91 -3.21
N ILE A 32 -9.70 1.72 -4.21
CA ILE A 32 -10.68 2.64 -4.83
C ILE A 32 -11.83 1.85 -5.46
N ALA A 33 -11.52 0.77 -6.20
CA ALA A 33 -12.55 -0.06 -6.84
C ALA A 33 -13.52 -0.66 -5.82
N ILE A 34 -13.01 -1.17 -4.69
CA ILE A 34 -13.84 -1.67 -3.58
C ILE A 34 -14.71 -0.54 -3.01
N GLY A 35 -14.13 0.64 -2.79
CA GLY A 35 -14.87 1.80 -2.30
C GLY A 35 -16.00 2.22 -3.24
N ALA A 36 -15.74 2.22 -4.55
CA ALA A 36 -16.73 2.56 -5.58
C ALA A 36 -17.87 1.54 -5.62
N ILE A 37 -17.54 0.24 -5.62
CA ILE A 37 -18.55 -0.84 -5.58
C ILE A 37 -19.37 -0.76 -4.29
N GLY A 38 -18.72 -0.50 -3.14
CA GLY A 38 -19.40 -0.32 -1.85
C GLY A 38 -20.37 0.86 -1.87
N ALA A 39 -19.94 2.02 -2.39
CA ALA A 39 -20.79 3.19 -2.54
C ALA A 39 -22.00 2.93 -3.47
N LEU A 40 -21.79 2.24 -4.60
CA LEU A 40 -22.88 1.84 -5.50
C LEU A 40 -23.84 0.84 -4.83
N GLY A 41 -23.31 -0.10 -4.04
CA GLY A 41 -24.10 -1.04 -3.24
C GLY A 41 -25.00 -0.36 -2.20
N MET A 42 -24.53 0.73 -1.59
CA MET A 42 -25.34 1.55 -0.68
C MET A 42 -26.54 2.19 -1.39
N LEU A 43 -26.35 2.65 -2.64
CA LEU A 43 -27.45 3.20 -3.45
C LEU A 43 -28.46 2.10 -3.81
N ALA A 44 -27.98 0.93 -4.22
CA ALA A 44 -28.83 -0.20 -4.58
C ALA A 44 -29.67 -0.69 -3.39
N THR A 45 -29.05 -0.86 -2.21
CA THR A 45 -29.76 -1.35 -1.01
C THR A 45 -30.64 -0.28 -0.36
N GLY A 46 -30.21 0.99 -0.37
CA GLY A 46 -30.97 2.10 0.17
C GLY A 46 -32.20 2.46 -0.67
N GLY A 47 -32.10 2.40 -2.00
CA GLY A 47 -33.22 2.68 -2.90
C GLY A 47 -34.21 1.52 -3.05
N MET A 48 -33.71 0.27 -3.05
CA MET A 48 -34.54 -0.92 -3.32
C MET A 48 -35.34 -1.39 -2.10
N ARG A 49 -34.84 -1.17 -0.88
CA ARG A 49 -35.57 -1.54 0.36
C ARG A 49 -36.77 -0.64 0.67
N THR A 50 -36.88 0.52 0.00
CA THR A 50 -37.90 1.55 0.27
C THR A 50 -39.01 1.64 -0.78
N MET A 51 -39.09 0.71 -1.73
CA MET A 51 -40.22 0.64 -2.68
C MET A 51 -41.58 0.38 -2.01
N GLN A 52 -41.61 0.08 -0.71
CA GLN A 52 -42.84 -0.06 0.07
C GLN A 52 -43.15 1.26 0.83
N PHE A 53 -44.00 2.08 0.21
CA PHE A 53 -44.84 3.15 0.78
C PHE A 53 -44.16 4.40 1.42
N SER A 54 -44.48 5.55 0.80
CA SER A 54 -44.56 6.92 1.36
C SER A 54 -43.29 7.72 1.70
N TRP A 55 -42.11 7.10 1.91
CA TRP A 55 -40.87 7.83 2.29
C TRP A 55 -39.66 7.61 1.35
N TRP A 56 -39.91 7.18 0.11
CA TRP A 56 -38.87 6.70 -0.81
C TRP A 56 -37.85 7.79 -1.23
N LEU A 57 -38.32 9.03 -1.46
CA LEU A 57 -37.48 10.09 -2.00
C LEU A 57 -36.47 10.60 -0.95
N GLY A 58 -36.89 10.75 0.31
CA GLY A 58 -36.01 11.20 1.40
C GLY A 58 -34.90 10.19 1.72
N ASN A 59 -35.23 8.89 1.72
CA ASN A 59 -34.25 7.83 1.95
C ASN A 59 -33.24 7.69 0.80
N PHE A 60 -33.68 7.86 -0.46
CA PHE A 60 -32.77 7.83 -1.60
C PHE A 60 -31.78 9.00 -1.57
N LEU A 61 -32.26 10.22 -1.30
CA LEU A 61 -31.39 11.40 -1.17
C LEU A 61 -30.39 11.25 -0.01
N PHE A 62 -30.84 10.73 1.13
CA PHE A 62 -29.97 10.46 2.27
C PHE A 62 -28.88 9.42 1.92
N SER A 63 -29.26 8.31 1.27
CA SER A 63 -28.31 7.29 0.81
C SER A 63 -27.31 7.85 -0.19
N LEU A 64 -27.74 8.73 -1.10
CA LEU A 64 -26.84 9.38 -2.06
C LEU A 64 -25.77 10.24 -1.38
N ILE A 65 -26.19 11.09 -0.44
CA ILE A 65 -25.27 11.93 0.33
C ILE A 65 -24.30 11.03 1.12
N TRP A 66 -24.81 9.98 1.75
CA TRP A 66 -24.00 9.06 2.55
C TRP A 66 -23.02 8.27 1.71
N ALA A 67 -23.40 7.80 0.52
CA ALA A 67 -22.53 7.08 -0.40
C ALA A 67 -21.36 7.96 -0.87
N VAL A 68 -21.63 9.24 -1.16
CA VAL A 68 -20.58 10.21 -1.53
C VAL A 68 -19.62 10.42 -0.35
N VAL A 69 -20.15 10.74 0.84
CA VAL A 69 -19.32 10.94 2.05
C VAL A 69 -18.49 9.70 2.36
N PHE A 70 -19.11 8.52 2.32
CA PHE A 70 -18.44 7.24 2.52
C PHE A 70 -17.29 7.04 1.53
N PHE A 71 -17.53 7.26 0.23
CA PHE A 71 -16.50 7.09 -0.80
C PHE A 71 -15.30 8.01 -0.56
N PHE A 72 -15.54 9.29 -0.26
CA PHE A 72 -14.46 10.22 0.05
C PHE A 72 -13.66 9.82 1.29
N LEU A 73 -14.34 9.45 2.38
CA LEU A 73 -13.68 8.98 3.60
C LEU A 73 -12.88 7.70 3.35
N TRP A 74 -13.41 6.77 2.54
CA TRP A 74 -12.73 5.55 2.14
C TRP A 74 -11.46 5.83 1.34
N VAL A 75 -11.52 6.76 0.38
CA VAL A 75 -10.36 7.17 -0.43
C VAL A 75 -9.29 7.85 0.43
N ILE A 76 -9.69 8.75 1.34
CA ILE A 76 -8.78 9.43 2.28
C ILE A 76 -8.13 8.41 3.23
N GLY A 77 -8.92 7.52 3.83
CA GLY A 77 -8.41 6.44 4.68
C GLY A 77 -7.43 5.54 3.93
N GLY A 78 -7.74 5.22 2.67
CA GLY A 78 -6.85 4.49 1.78
C GLY A 78 -5.52 5.21 1.55
N ARG A 79 -5.54 6.55 1.36
CA ARG A 79 -4.30 7.35 1.22
C ARG A 79 -3.43 7.25 2.46
N VAL A 80 -4.01 7.51 3.63
CA VAL A 80 -3.27 7.48 4.91
C VAL A 80 -2.70 6.09 5.17
N TRP A 81 -3.47 5.04 4.88
CA TRP A 81 -3.03 3.66 5.03
C TRP A 81 -1.85 3.33 4.11
N MET A 82 -1.94 3.68 2.82
CA MET A 82 -0.84 3.44 1.88
C MET A 82 0.40 4.25 2.23
N GLU A 83 0.25 5.52 2.61
CA GLU A 83 1.37 6.36 3.07
C GLU A 83 2.07 5.74 4.27
N THR A 84 1.31 5.25 5.24
CA THR A 84 1.84 4.57 6.43
C THR A 84 2.66 3.34 6.03
N ILE A 85 2.14 2.52 5.11
CA ILE A 85 2.85 1.35 4.58
C ILE A 85 4.14 1.76 3.86
N ILE A 86 4.08 2.75 2.97
CA ILE A 86 5.25 3.27 2.25
C ILE A 86 6.31 3.74 3.23
N VAL A 87 5.92 4.49 4.25
CA VAL A 87 6.83 5.03 5.28
C VAL A 87 7.55 3.90 6.01
N PHE A 88 6.84 2.86 6.44
CA PHE A 88 7.47 1.71 7.09
C PHE A 88 8.51 1.03 6.19
N PHE A 89 8.18 0.77 4.92
CA PHE A 89 9.14 0.17 3.99
C PHE A 89 10.33 1.09 3.71
N ARG A 90 10.12 2.39 3.54
CA ARG A 90 11.21 3.36 3.35
C ARG A 90 12.14 3.42 4.56
N ILE A 91 11.62 3.31 5.78
CA ILE A 91 12.45 3.27 6.99
C ILE A 91 13.31 2.00 7.01
N ALA A 92 12.74 0.84 6.65
CA ALA A 92 13.49 -0.41 6.58
C ALA A 92 14.61 -0.37 5.52
N GLU A 93 14.33 0.21 4.35
CA GLU A 93 15.32 0.39 3.28
C GLU A 93 16.44 1.36 3.70
N ASN A 94 16.10 2.51 4.27
CA ASN A 94 17.06 3.49 4.74
C ASN A 94 17.96 2.92 5.84
N THR A 95 17.40 2.14 6.77
CA THR A 95 18.17 1.49 7.84
C THR A 95 19.16 0.47 7.27
N SER A 96 18.73 -0.32 6.28
CA SER A 96 19.60 -1.28 5.59
C SER A 96 20.75 -0.58 4.84
N ALA A 97 20.46 0.55 4.20
CA ALA A 97 21.46 1.36 3.51
C ALA A 97 22.49 1.96 4.49
N LEU A 98 22.05 2.47 5.65
CA LEU A 98 22.93 3.01 6.69
C LEU A 98 23.90 1.96 7.24
N VAL A 99 23.43 0.74 7.51
CA VAL A 99 24.30 -0.37 7.97
C VAL A 99 25.35 -0.73 6.91
N ARG A 100 24.97 -0.71 5.63
CA ARG A 100 25.90 -1.01 4.52
C ARG A 100 26.94 0.10 4.33
N ALA A 101 26.53 1.37 4.45
CA ALA A 101 27.43 2.51 4.42
C ALA A 101 28.41 2.51 5.60
N GLY A 102 27.95 2.16 6.81
CA GLY A 102 28.81 2.04 7.99
C GLY A 102 29.86 0.93 7.91
N ARG A 103 29.59 -0.15 7.15
CA ARG A 103 30.57 -1.23 6.89
C ARG A 103 31.54 -0.94 5.75
N GLY A 104 31.15 -0.13 4.76
CA GLY A 104 32.00 0.27 3.64
C GLY A 104 33.09 1.31 3.99
N GLY A 105 33.08 1.82 5.23
CA GLY A 105 34.06 2.79 5.74
C GLY A 105 35.22 2.16 6.53
N GLN A 106 35.39 0.84 6.51
CA GLN A 106 36.54 0.18 7.16
C GLN A 106 37.64 -0.02 6.10
N PRO A 107 38.67 0.84 6.05
CA PRO A 107 39.72 0.70 5.07
C PRO A 107 40.53 -0.55 5.41
N GLU A 108 40.65 -1.45 4.46
CA GLU A 108 41.56 -2.60 4.43
C GLU A 108 43.04 -2.18 4.42
N SER A 109 43.44 -1.29 5.34
CA SER A 109 44.72 -0.58 5.29
C SER A 109 45.73 -1.03 6.34
N SER A 110 45.48 -2.11 7.09
CA SER A 110 46.40 -2.56 8.14
C SER A 110 47.01 -3.95 7.96
N GLU A 111 46.84 -4.60 6.81
CA GLU A 111 47.43 -5.94 6.57
C GLU A 111 48.62 -5.94 5.60
N GLY A 112 48.91 -4.83 4.92
CA GLY A 112 50.09 -4.68 4.04
C GLY A 112 51.30 -3.96 4.66
N ALA A 113 51.18 -3.44 5.88
CA ALA A 113 52.23 -2.60 6.50
C ALA A 113 53.21 -3.38 7.39
N LYS A 114 53.09 -4.71 7.50
CA LYS A 114 54.01 -5.53 8.31
C LYS A 114 55.15 -6.17 7.52
N ASP A 115 55.13 -6.10 6.20
CA ASP A 115 56.13 -6.76 5.33
C ASP A 115 57.27 -5.83 4.87
N THR A 116 57.35 -4.60 5.37
CA THR A 116 58.37 -3.62 4.92
C THR A 116 59.32 -3.12 6.00
N LEU A 117 59.17 -3.56 7.25
CA LEU A 117 60.08 -3.21 8.34
C LEU A 117 60.30 -4.40 9.28
N GLY A 118 61.34 -5.19 9.03
CA GLY A 118 61.80 -6.25 9.94
C GLY A 118 62.61 -7.33 9.26
#